data_AF-A0A382HGT5-F1
#
_entry.id   AF-A0A382HGT5-F1
#
_cell.length_a   1.000
_cell.length_b   1.000
_cell.length_c   1.000
_cell.angle_alpha   90.00
_cell.angle_beta   90.00
_cell.angle_gamma   90.00
#
_symmetry.space_group_name_H-M   'P 1'
#
loop_
_entity.id
_entity.type
_entity.pdbx_description
1 polymer ?
#
loop_
_entity_poly.entity_id
_entity_poly.type
_entity_poly.pdbx_seq_one_letter_code
_entity_poly.pdbx_strand_id
1 'polypeptide(L)'
;MGPHHPSTHGVFRMDVKLDGETVVDLQPVFGYLHRNHEKLAENMSYLSSMPFTDRLDYFNSMTNNWAYALAAEKLIEIEVPERAEYLRVIMSELTRLVNHVSLVGFFINDLGALGTPLLYAFREREKILDLFEQASGAR
;
A
#
# COMPACT_ATOMS: atom_id res chain seq x y z
N MET A 1 -18.83 13.02 5.93
CA MET A 1 -17.95 13.07 4.74
C MET A 1 -17.73 11.65 4.23
N GLY A 2 -17.69 11.44 2.90
CA GLY A 2 -17.58 10.09 2.30
C GLY A 2 -18.94 9.41 2.06
N PRO A 3 -18.98 8.13 1.65
CA PRO A 3 -17.82 7.26 1.38
C PRO A 3 -17.12 7.56 0.05
N HIS A 4 -17.74 8.34 -0.84
CA HIS A 4 -17.19 8.74 -2.13
C HIS A 4 -16.87 10.23 -2.14
N HIS A 5 -15.60 10.58 -1.90
CA HIS A 5 -15.11 11.96 -1.95
C HIS A 5 -13.65 11.96 -2.42
N PRO A 6 -13.18 12.92 -3.23
CA PRO A 6 -11.79 12.91 -3.73
C PRO A 6 -10.73 12.80 -2.62
N SER A 7 -10.91 13.53 -1.52
CA SER A 7 -9.97 13.53 -0.39
C SER A 7 -10.02 12.29 0.52
N THR A 8 -10.84 11.28 0.21
CA THR A 8 -10.90 10.03 1.01
C THR A 8 -9.94 8.95 0.53
N HIS A 9 -9.25 9.16 -0.61
CA HIS A 9 -8.23 8.26 -1.19
C HIS A 9 -8.59 6.78 -1.12
N GLY A 10 -9.81 6.47 -1.56
CA GLY A 10 -10.44 5.16 -1.39
C GLY A 10 -11.82 5.31 -0.77
N VAL A 11 -12.30 4.22 -0.17
CA VAL A 11 -13.65 4.16 0.41
C VAL A 11 -13.56 4.38 1.91
N PHE A 12 -13.65 5.64 2.32
CA PHE A 12 -13.58 6.03 3.72
C PHE A 12 -14.71 6.99 4.07
N ARG A 13 -15.44 6.68 5.14
CA ARG A 13 -16.53 7.50 5.66
C ARG A 13 -16.16 8.02 7.03
N MET A 14 -16.43 9.30 7.26
CA MET A 14 -16.30 9.94 8.55
C MET A 14 -17.62 10.63 8.90
N ASP A 15 -18.18 10.28 10.05
CA ASP A 15 -19.29 11.00 10.66
C ASP A 15 -18.68 12.11 11.52
N VAL A 16 -18.89 13.36 11.10
CA VAL A 16 -18.23 14.54 11.68
C VAL A 16 -19.30 15.42 12.31
N LYS A 17 -19.09 15.79 13.59
CA LYS A 17 -19.92 16.76 14.30
C LYS A 17 -19.18 18.10 14.33
N LEU A 18 -19.88 19.14 13.92
CA LEU A 18 -19.33 20.49 13.80
C LEU A 18 -20.05 21.45 14.75
N ASP A 19 -19.29 22.36 15.34
CA ASP A 19 -19.78 23.60 15.94
C ASP A 19 -19.20 24.77 15.14
N GLY A 20 -20.00 25.31 14.22
CA GLY A 20 -19.52 26.21 13.17
C GLY A 20 -18.47 25.53 12.29
N GLU A 21 -17.25 26.08 12.28
CA GLU A 21 -16.09 25.52 11.56
C GLU A 21 -15.24 24.58 12.42
N THR A 22 -15.54 24.45 13.72
CA THR A 22 -14.77 23.61 14.64
C THR A 22 -15.29 22.19 14.63
N VAL A 23 -14.40 21.21 14.40
CA VAL A 23 -14.73 19.80 14.59
C VAL A 23 -14.78 19.51 16.08
N VAL A 24 -15.96 19.13 16.59
CA VAL A 24 -16.17 18.81 18.02
C VAL A 24 -16.27 17.30 18.28
N ASP A 25 -16.56 16.51 17.25
CA ASP A 25 -16.51 15.04 17.31
C ASP A 25 -16.26 14.46 15.92
N LEU A 26 -15.59 13.32 15.86
CA LEU A 26 -15.29 12.61 14.62
C LEU A 26 -15.30 11.11 14.85
N GLN A 27 -16.20 10.41 14.15
CA GLN A 27 -16.28 8.96 14.16
C GLN A 27 -15.93 8.41 12.77
N PRO A 28 -14.75 7.77 12.60
CA PRO A 28 -14.40 7.09 11.36
C PRO A 28 -15.18 5.77 11.25
N VAL A 29 -15.72 5.50 10.06
CA VAL A 29 -16.45 4.27 9.76
C VAL A 29 -15.61 3.43 8.79
N PHE A 30 -15.08 2.32 9.30
CA PHE A 30 -14.26 1.38 8.55
C PHE A 30 -15.08 0.18 8.04
N GLY A 31 -14.45 -0.65 7.21
CA GLY A 31 -15.02 -1.94 6.78
C GLY A 31 -15.53 -1.99 5.34
N TYR A 32 -15.65 -0.84 4.65
CA TYR A 32 -16.11 -0.80 3.26
C TYR A 32 -15.23 -1.59 2.27
N LEU A 33 -13.94 -1.77 2.58
CA LEU A 33 -13.01 -2.59 1.81
C LEU A 33 -12.59 -3.89 2.54
N HIS A 34 -13.32 -4.27 3.60
CA HIS A 34 -13.04 -5.50 4.31
C HIS A 34 -13.42 -6.72 3.46
N ARG A 35 -12.46 -7.61 3.24
CA ARG A 35 -12.57 -8.76 2.34
C ARG A 35 -12.26 -10.10 3.00
N ASN A 36 -12.17 -10.15 4.34
CA ASN A 36 -11.89 -11.36 5.11
C ASN A 36 -10.60 -12.12 4.68
N HIS A 37 -9.53 -11.39 4.31
CA HIS A 37 -8.28 -12.02 3.86
C HIS A 37 -7.68 -13.00 4.87
N GLU A 38 -7.74 -12.67 6.16
CA GLU A 38 -7.30 -13.55 7.25
C GLU A 38 -8.07 -14.88 7.26
N LYS A 39 -9.40 -14.83 7.05
CA LYS A 39 -10.24 -16.03 7.04
C LYS A 39 -10.00 -16.89 5.80
N LEU A 40 -9.71 -16.26 4.66
CA LEU A 40 -9.31 -16.97 3.45
C LEU A 40 -7.95 -17.65 3.65
N ALA A 41 -7.00 -16.98 4.29
CA ALA A 41 -5.67 -17.52 4.54
C ALA A 41 -5.70 -18.78 5.43
N GLU A 42 -6.63 -18.89 6.38
CA GLU A 42 -6.82 -20.12 7.18
C GLU A 42 -7.11 -21.37 6.34
N ASN A 43 -7.70 -21.19 5.15
CA ASN A 43 -8.11 -22.29 4.26
C ASN A 43 -7.17 -22.45 3.05
N MET A 44 -6.01 -21.80 3.07
CA MET A 44 -5.06 -21.76 1.95
C MET A 44 -3.66 -22.16 2.40
N SER A 45 -2.87 -22.68 1.46
CA SER A 45 -1.44 -22.87 1.71
C SER A 45 -0.73 -21.52 1.85
N TYR A 46 0.43 -21.50 2.52
CA TYR A 46 1.25 -20.28 2.64
C TYR A 46 1.54 -19.64 1.28
N LEU A 47 1.91 -20.46 0.28
CA LEU A 47 2.20 -19.97 -1.07
C LEU A 47 0.95 -19.41 -1.77
N SER A 48 -0.19 -20.06 -1.60
CA SER A 48 -1.47 -19.60 -2.16
C SER A 48 -2.00 -18.33 -1.49
N SER A 49 -1.59 -18.05 -0.25
CA SER A 49 -1.96 -16.85 0.49
C SER A 49 -1.15 -15.61 0.07
N MET A 50 0.07 -15.79 -0.45
CA MET A 50 0.99 -14.72 -0.86
C MET A 50 0.36 -13.64 -1.78
N PRO A 51 -0.44 -13.95 -2.81
CA PRO A 51 -1.03 -12.90 -3.65
C PRO A 51 -2.01 -11.99 -2.89
N PHE A 52 -2.54 -12.43 -1.74
CA PHE A 52 -3.43 -11.60 -0.94
C PHE A 52 -2.67 -10.58 -0.11
N THR A 53 -1.43 -10.85 0.28
CA THR A 53 -0.60 -9.91 1.04
C THR A 53 -0.22 -8.69 0.20
N ASP A 54 0.01 -8.85 -1.10
CA ASP A 54 0.19 -7.75 -2.05
C ASP A 54 -0.95 -6.71 -2.05
N ARG A 55 -2.16 -7.15 -1.68
CA ARG A 55 -3.39 -6.35 -1.81
C ARG A 55 -3.86 -5.72 -0.50
N LEU A 56 -3.11 -5.92 0.60
CA LEU A 56 -3.39 -5.32 1.89
C LEU A 56 -3.05 -3.82 1.87
N ASP A 57 -1.80 -3.51 1.49
CA ASP A 57 -1.38 -2.18 1.09
C ASP A 57 -0.92 -2.23 -0.37
N TYR A 58 -1.83 -1.83 -1.26
CA TYR A 58 -1.68 -1.96 -2.70
C TYR A 58 -0.64 -1.00 -3.31
N PHE A 59 -0.08 -0.06 -2.53
CA PHE A 59 1.09 0.73 -2.94
C PHE A 59 2.41 0.03 -2.61
N ASN A 60 2.38 -0.93 -1.69
CA ASN A 60 3.56 -1.53 -1.06
C ASN A 60 3.61 -3.06 -1.21
N SER A 61 3.19 -3.58 -2.35
CA SER A 61 3.06 -5.02 -2.62
C SER A 61 4.33 -5.82 -2.26
N MET A 62 5.49 -5.42 -2.77
CA MET A 62 6.77 -6.13 -2.57
C MET A 62 7.16 -6.23 -1.09
N THR A 63 6.94 -5.19 -0.28
CA THR A 63 7.29 -5.20 1.14
C THR A 63 6.29 -5.97 1.98
N ASN A 64 4.99 -5.96 1.61
CA ASN A 64 3.98 -6.81 2.25
C ASN A 64 4.31 -8.29 2.05
N ASN A 65 4.64 -8.66 0.81
CA ASN A 65 5.06 -10.01 0.46
C ASN A 65 6.35 -10.40 1.20
N TRP A 66 7.33 -9.50 1.27
CA TRP A 66 8.56 -9.76 2.02
C TRP A 66 8.28 -10.00 3.51
N ALA A 67 7.43 -9.19 4.14
CA ALA A 67 7.07 -9.38 5.55
C ALA A 67 6.41 -10.75 5.80
N TYR A 68 5.51 -11.18 4.89
CA TYR A 68 4.87 -12.49 4.97
C TYR A 68 5.86 -13.64 4.75
N ALA A 69 6.71 -13.55 3.72
CA ALA A 69 7.75 -14.54 3.45
C ALA A 69 8.72 -14.67 4.62
N LEU A 70 9.15 -13.55 5.21
CA LEU A 70 10.04 -13.53 6.37
C LEU A 70 9.40 -14.21 7.59
N ALA A 71 8.11 -14.01 7.82
CA ALA A 71 7.39 -14.69 8.89
C ALA A 71 7.34 -16.21 8.65
N ALA A 72 7.06 -16.64 7.43
CA ALA A 72 7.07 -18.07 7.06
C ALA A 72 8.47 -18.68 7.19
N GLU A 73 9.50 -18.00 6.71
CA GLU A 73 10.92 -18.42 6.78
C GLU A 73 11.39 -18.60 8.22
N LYS A 74 11.01 -17.67 9.11
CA LYS A 74 11.31 -17.77 10.55
C LYS A 74 10.62 -18.96 11.21
N LEU A 75 9.40 -19.31 10.79
CA LEU A 75 8.66 -20.44 11.36
C LEU A 75 9.28 -21.80 10.98
N ILE A 76 9.92 -21.88 9.82
CA ILE A 76 10.55 -23.11 9.30
C ILE A 76 12.07 -23.11 9.45
N GLU A 77 12.64 -22.07 10.07
CA GLU A 77 14.07 -21.91 10.36
C GLU A 77 14.97 -22.06 9.11
N ILE A 78 14.56 -21.46 7.99
CA ILE A 78 15.34 -21.46 6.75
C ILE A 78 16.10 -20.14 6.57
N GLU A 79 17.40 -20.26 6.27
CA GLU A 79 18.21 -19.14 5.78
C GLU A 79 18.08 -18.98 4.27
N VAL A 80 17.90 -17.73 3.85
CA VAL A 80 17.71 -17.37 2.44
C VAL A 80 19.07 -17.02 1.84
N PRO A 81 19.36 -17.37 0.57
CA PRO A 81 20.64 -17.01 -0.04
C PRO A 81 20.92 -15.51 0.00
N GLU A 82 22.16 -15.11 0.25
CA GLU A 82 22.60 -13.71 0.36
C GLU A 82 22.11 -12.84 -0.81
N ARG A 83 22.18 -13.37 -2.05
CA ARG A 83 21.67 -12.68 -3.24
C ARG A 83 20.19 -12.29 -3.12
N ALA A 84 19.36 -13.16 -2.55
CA ALA A 84 17.94 -12.90 -2.38
C ALA A 84 17.68 -11.83 -1.31
N GLU A 85 18.50 -11.76 -0.25
CA GLU A 85 18.42 -10.68 0.74
C GLU A 85 18.70 -9.31 0.10
N TYR A 86 19.77 -9.19 -0.69
CA TYR A 86 20.06 -7.96 -1.43
C TYR A 86 18.92 -7.56 -2.36
N LEU A 87 18.36 -8.51 -3.11
CA LEU A 87 17.23 -8.22 -3.99
C LEU A 87 16.01 -7.74 -3.21
N ARG A 88 15.69 -8.35 -2.07
CA ARG A 88 14.59 -7.91 -1.20
C ARG A 88 14.78 -6.50 -0.70
N VAL A 89 15.99 -6.15 -0.24
CA VAL A 89 16.31 -4.79 0.22
C VAL A 89 16.19 -3.78 -0.93
N ILE A 90 16.75 -4.08 -2.10
CA ILE A 90 16.65 -3.19 -3.28
C ILE A 90 15.19 -2.95 -3.66
N MET A 91 14.40 -4.02 -3.78
CA MET A 91 12.97 -3.91 -4.12
C MET A 91 12.20 -3.14 -3.03
N SER A 92 12.49 -3.39 -1.76
CA SER A 92 11.87 -2.69 -0.63
C SER A 92 12.16 -1.18 -0.65
N GLU A 93 13.39 -0.78 -0.93
CA GLU A 93 13.74 0.65 -0.98
C GLU A 93 13.16 1.35 -2.22
N LEU A 94 13.05 0.65 -3.35
CA LEU A 94 12.30 1.14 -4.51
C LEU A 94 10.81 1.33 -4.18
N THR A 95 10.20 0.35 -3.50
CA THR A 95 8.81 0.45 -3.02
C THR A 95 8.62 1.61 -2.05
N ARG A 96 9.56 1.81 -1.10
CA ARG A 96 9.56 2.95 -0.17
C ARG A 96 9.58 4.28 -0.92
N LEU A 97 10.42 4.41 -1.95
CA LEU A 97 10.51 5.62 -2.76
C LEU A 97 9.19 5.88 -3.49
N VAL A 98 8.62 4.87 -4.15
CA VAL A 98 7.31 4.97 -4.83
C VAL A 98 6.22 5.43 -3.87
N ASN A 99 6.16 4.84 -2.68
CA ASN A 99 5.17 5.19 -1.66
C ASN A 99 5.30 6.65 -1.22
N HIS A 100 6.50 7.08 -0.81
CA HIS A 100 6.70 8.45 -0.34
C HIS A 100 6.53 9.51 -1.42
N VAL A 101 6.98 9.25 -2.65
CA VAL A 101 6.78 10.18 -3.77
C VAL A 101 5.30 10.32 -4.11
N SER A 102 4.56 9.20 -4.12
CA SER A 102 3.10 9.22 -4.35
C SER A 102 2.37 9.94 -3.22
N LEU A 103 2.72 9.66 -1.96
CA LEU A 103 2.16 10.31 -0.78
C LEU A 103 2.32 11.84 -0.85
N VAL A 104 3.53 12.33 -1.12
CA VAL A 104 3.80 13.77 -1.25
C VAL A 104 3.01 14.36 -2.42
N GLY A 105 2.94 13.65 -3.55
CA GLY A 105 2.15 14.06 -4.70
C GLY A 105 0.66 14.24 -4.38
N PHE A 106 0.05 13.25 -3.73
CA PHE A 106 -1.36 13.30 -3.33
C PHE A 106 -1.62 14.35 -2.24
N PHE A 107 -0.76 14.42 -1.23
CA PHE A 107 -0.90 15.38 -0.14
C PHE A 107 -0.90 16.82 -0.65
N ILE A 108 0.04 17.16 -1.54
CA ILE A 108 0.10 18.51 -2.13
C ILE A 108 -1.11 18.77 -3.05
N ASN A 109 -1.62 17.74 -3.73
CA ASN A 109 -2.83 17.85 -4.54
C ASN A 109 -4.05 18.21 -3.69
N ASP A 110 -4.23 17.54 -2.55
CA ASP A 110 -5.33 17.79 -1.62
C ASP A 110 -5.26 19.17 -0.98
N LEU A 111 -4.04 19.69 -0.77
CA LEU A 111 -3.81 21.05 -0.29
C LEU A 111 -4.10 22.14 -1.35
N GLY A 112 -4.41 21.74 -2.59
CA GLY A 112 -4.85 22.66 -3.66
C GLY A 112 -3.80 22.97 -4.72
N ALA A 113 -2.59 22.40 -4.66
CA ALA A 113 -1.63 22.49 -5.75
C ALA A 113 -1.98 21.46 -6.83
N LEU A 114 -2.89 21.89 -7.71
CA LEU A 114 -3.59 21.06 -8.68
C LEU A 114 -2.64 20.42 -9.70
N GLY A 115 -2.56 19.09 -9.63
CA GLY A 115 -2.07 18.22 -10.71
C GLY A 115 -0.56 18.20 -10.92
N THR A 116 0.12 19.34 -11.05
CA THR A 116 1.55 19.41 -11.43
C THR A 116 2.48 18.56 -10.56
N PRO A 117 2.49 18.68 -9.22
CA PRO A 117 3.38 17.87 -8.38
C PRO A 117 3.02 16.39 -8.41
N LEU A 118 1.72 16.07 -8.46
CA LEU A 118 1.23 14.69 -8.57
C LEU A 118 1.67 14.02 -9.88
N LEU A 119 1.59 14.74 -11.01
CA LEU A 119 2.03 14.24 -12.31
C LEU A 119 3.53 13.99 -12.36
N TYR A 120 4.33 14.84 -11.73
CA TYR A 120 5.78 14.62 -11.62
C TYR A 120 6.09 13.42 -10.72
N ALA A 121 5.40 13.29 -9.59
CA ALA A 121 5.50 12.11 -8.73
C ALA A 121 5.16 10.82 -9.50
N PHE A 122 4.09 10.83 -10.29
CA PHE A 122 3.71 9.67 -11.10
C PHE A 122 4.73 9.36 -12.20
N ARG A 123 5.31 10.36 -12.85
CA ARG A 123 6.38 10.14 -13.83
C ARG A 123 7.58 9.39 -13.22
N GLU A 124 7.99 9.75 -12.01
CA GLU A 124 9.09 9.05 -11.34
C GLU A 124 8.67 7.65 -10.85
N ARG A 125 7.42 7.50 -10.39
CA ARG A 125 6.83 6.19 -10.05
C ARG A 125 6.85 5.22 -11.23
N GLU A 126 6.48 5.66 -12.43
CA GLU A 126 6.40 4.79 -13.61
C GLU A 126 7.75 4.13 -13.94
N LYS A 127 8.87 4.87 -13.78
CA LYS A 127 10.21 4.30 -14.01
C LYS A 127 10.53 3.13 -13.08
N ILE A 128 10.01 3.17 -11.84
CA ILE A 128 10.20 2.09 -10.87
C ILE A 128 9.25 0.94 -11.16
N LEU A 129 8.02 1.23 -11.57
CA LEU A 129 7.09 0.17 -12.00
C LEU A 129 7.61 -0.62 -13.20
N ASP A 130 8.31 0.03 -14.13
CA ASP A 130 8.94 -0.67 -15.25
C ASP A 130 10.02 -1.66 -14.78
N LEU A 131 10.68 -1.38 -13.64
CA LEU A 131 11.61 -2.33 -13.01
C LEU A 131 10.86 -3.48 -12.31
N PHE A 132 9.72 -3.19 -11.68
CA PHE A 132 8.87 -4.22 -11.06
C PHE A 132 8.27 -5.16 -12.11
N GLU A 133 7.87 -4.62 -13.27
CA GLU A 133 7.38 -5.40 -14.40
C GLU A 133 8.48 -6.31 -14.96
N GLN A 134 9.71 -5.81 -15.11
CA GLN A 134 10.85 -6.63 -15.53
C GLN A 134 11.16 -7.76 -14.53
N ALA A 135 10.99 -7.51 -13.24
CA ALA A 135 11.30 -8.48 -12.20
C ALA A 135 10.20 -9.53 -11.98
N SER A 136 8.92 -9.14 -12.09
CA SER A 136 7.76 -9.95 -11.67
C SER A 136 6.74 -10.23 -12.76
N GLY A 137 6.81 -9.52 -13.90
CA GLY A 137 5.79 -9.52 -14.94
C GLY A 137 4.53 -8.70 -14.60
N ALA A 138 4.49 -8.04 -13.43
CA ALA A 138 3.39 -7.20 -12.98
C ALA A 138 3.89 -5.81 -12.57
N ARG A 139 3.00 -4.81 -12.71
CA ARG A 139 3.24 -3.40 -12.36
C ARG A 139 2.73 -3.09 -10.95
#